data_AF-A0A6J1LTJ3-F1
#
_entry.id   AF-A0A6J1LTJ3-F1
#
_cell.length_a   1.000
_cell.length_b   1.000
_cell.length_c   1.000
_cell.angle_alpha   90.00
_cell.angle_beta   90.00
_cell.angle_gamma   90.00
#
_symmetry.space_group_name_H-M   'P 1'
#
loop_
_entity.id
_entity.type
_entity.pdbx_description
1 polymer ?
#
loop_
_entity_poly.entity_id
_entity_poly.type
_entity_poly.pdbx_seq_one_letter_code
_entity_poly.pdbx_strand_id
1 'polypeptide(L)'
;MRTGDVFSGLRNYFTILLVSYFIFAIMETFIILTTNWILQRRPNTQHWNLVLNLRAFAGVLGLPMHLRRYGASISLQQIIMLMCICGLVFTSFFNANLSTLLTKHPQNADITNFDELRDSGLDVIFDNIFLLTIKKNYNLSAFKKIVPNAKFVPTKQYLYQILSLNCSFAYHVYTHIWNVLDNYQRSHNEIRLCRPEGMSLITNAVIRTVLKRNSIYKETFRDFMHDSQRFGYFKHWEVEAGLKMMSTVHSRLPKPLPRRTPEFKPSPLNFQDFKWLWKLLGVCYMVAGLVFIAELCVAYWQKKQARKDVIIREVVI
;
A
#
# COMPACT_ATOMS: atom_id res chain seq x y z
N MET A 1 -0.52 0.98 4.21
CA MET A 1 -1.51 0.34 3.32
C MET A 1 -0.99 -1.02 2.91
N ARG A 2 -1.66 -2.13 3.27
CA ARG A 2 -1.21 -3.46 2.84
C ARG A 2 -1.30 -3.50 1.31
N THR A 3 -0.34 -4.13 0.64
CA THR A 3 -0.40 -4.37 -0.82
C THR A 3 -1.73 -5.03 -1.23
N GLY A 4 -2.38 -5.75 -0.31
CA GLY A 4 -3.74 -6.28 -0.46
C GLY A 4 -4.87 -5.24 -0.56
N ASP A 5 -4.73 -4.05 0.03
CA ASP A 5 -5.76 -3.00 -0.04
C ASP A 5 -5.73 -2.27 -1.39
N VAL A 6 -4.53 -2.11 -1.95
CA VAL A 6 -4.36 -1.62 -3.33
C VAL A 6 -4.91 -2.65 -4.32
N PHE A 7 -4.67 -3.94 -4.06
CA PHE A 7 -5.17 -5.02 -4.90
C PHE A 7 -6.69 -5.22 -4.79
N SER A 8 -7.27 -5.00 -3.60
CA SER A 8 -8.73 -5.05 -3.40
C SER A 8 -9.42 -3.88 -4.07
N GLY A 9 -8.83 -2.68 -4.01
CA GLY A 9 -9.24 -1.51 -4.80
C GLY A 9 -9.21 -1.82 -6.29
N LEU A 10 -8.06 -2.32 -6.81
CA LEU A 10 -7.90 -2.68 -8.22
C LEU A 10 -8.92 -3.72 -8.68
N ARG A 11 -9.20 -4.73 -7.84
CA ARG A 11 -10.21 -5.75 -8.10
C ARG A 11 -11.61 -5.14 -8.22
N ASN A 12 -11.98 -4.26 -7.29
CA ASN A 12 -13.26 -3.57 -7.31
C ASN A 12 -13.39 -2.69 -8.57
N TYR A 13 -12.32 -2.00 -8.98
CA TYR A 13 -12.31 -1.22 -10.23
C TYR A 13 -12.45 -2.10 -11.47
N PHE A 14 -11.75 -3.23 -11.51
CA PHE A 14 -11.89 -4.18 -12.60
C PHE A 14 -13.32 -4.72 -12.70
N THR A 15 -13.97 -5.01 -11.57
CA THR A 15 -15.38 -5.42 -11.56
C THR A 15 -16.31 -4.33 -12.03
N ILE A 16 -16.10 -3.07 -11.63
CA ILE A 16 -16.92 -1.93 -12.07
C ILE A 16 -16.77 -1.73 -13.59
N LEU A 17 -15.55 -1.82 -14.11
CA LEU A 17 -15.27 -1.71 -15.54
C LEU A 17 -15.93 -2.84 -16.34
N LEU A 18 -15.86 -4.07 -15.83
CA LEU A 18 -16.46 -5.23 -16.48
C LEU A 18 -17.99 -5.13 -16.49
N VAL A 19 -18.60 -4.71 -15.38
CA VAL A 19 -20.05 -4.48 -15.31
C VAL A 19 -20.49 -3.34 -16.24
N SER A 20 -19.75 -2.22 -16.26
CA SER A 20 -20.09 -1.10 -17.14
C SER A 20 -19.97 -1.48 -18.62
N TYR A 21 -18.96 -2.28 -19.00
CA TYR A 21 -18.84 -2.85 -20.34
C TYR A 21 -20.08 -3.67 -20.74
N PHE A 22 -20.53 -4.60 -19.89
CA PHE A 22 -21.71 -5.40 -20.20
C PHE A 22 -22.97 -4.56 -20.36
N ILE A 23 -23.19 -3.56 -19.49
CA ILE A 23 -24.33 -2.64 -19.61
C ILE A 23 -24.29 -1.90 -20.94
N PHE A 24 -23.14 -1.34 -21.30
CA PHE A 24 -22.97 -0.60 -22.55
C PHE A 24 -23.12 -1.49 -23.79
N ALA A 25 -22.62 -2.73 -23.75
CA ALA A 25 -22.77 -3.69 -24.84
C ALA A 25 -24.24 -4.13 -25.03
N ILE A 26 -24.97 -4.37 -23.94
CA ILE A 26 -26.40 -4.71 -23.98
C ILE A 26 -27.22 -3.52 -24.50
N MET A 27 -26.94 -2.31 -24.03
CA MET A 27 -27.66 -1.11 -24.48
C MET A 27 -27.42 -0.82 -25.96
N GLU A 28 -26.18 -0.94 -26.44
CA GLU A 28 -25.88 -0.72 -27.87
C GLU A 28 -26.53 -1.78 -28.76
N THR A 29 -26.50 -3.05 -28.36
CA THR A 29 -27.15 -4.14 -29.11
C THR A 29 -28.66 -4.01 -29.14
N PHE A 30 -29.28 -3.57 -28.03
CA PHE A 30 -30.70 -3.27 -27.98
C PHE A 30 -31.09 -2.10 -28.90
N ILE A 31 -30.29 -1.02 -28.95
CA ILE A 31 -30.51 0.11 -29.88
C ILE A 31 -30.39 -0.35 -31.33
N ILE A 32 -29.41 -1.18 -31.67
CA ILE A 32 -29.25 -1.70 -33.03
C ILE A 32 -30.45 -2.60 -33.39
N LEU A 33 -30.89 -3.46 -32.47
CA LEU A 33 -32.02 -4.36 -32.68
C LEU A 33 -33.32 -3.57 -32.91
N THR A 34 -33.62 -2.61 -32.03
CA THR A 34 -34.79 -1.73 -32.14
C THR A 34 -34.75 -0.88 -33.40
N THR A 35 -33.60 -0.31 -33.75
CA THR A 35 -33.44 0.47 -34.99
C THR A 35 -33.66 -0.39 -36.23
N ASN A 36 -33.12 -1.62 -36.26
CA ASN A 36 -33.31 -2.55 -37.39
C ASN A 36 -34.77 -3.03 -37.50
N TRP A 37 -35.44 -3.25 -36.37
CA TRP A 37 -36.86 -3.60 -36.32
C TRP A 37 -37.74 -2.47 -36.87
N ILE A 38 -37.48 -1.23 -36.45
CA ILE A 38 -38.22 -0.04 -36.92
C ILE A 38 -37.97 0.24 -38.42
N LEU A 39 -36.73 0.07 -38.90
CA LEU A 39 -36.39 0.30 -40.32
C LEU A 39 -36.68 -0.88 -41.26
N GLN A 40 -37.30 -1.98 -40.77
CA GLN A 40 -37.54 -3.23 -41.53
C GLN A 40 -36.31 -3.73 -42.32
N ARG A 41 -35.09 -3.49 -41.81
CA ARG A 41 -33.87 -4.00 -42.42
C ARG A 41 -33.66 -5.44 -42.00
N ARG A 42 -33.28 -6.31 -42.95
CA ARG A 42 -32.97 -7.72 -42.65
C ARG A 42 -31.99 -7.80 -41.47
N PRO A 43 -32.34 -8.53 -40.39
CA PRO A 43 -31.47 -8.65 -39.23
C PRO A 43 -30.31 -9.58 -39.57
N ASN A 44 -29.24 -9.05 -40.17
CA ASN A 44 -27.95 -9.74 -40.19
C ASN A 44 -27.22 -9.45 -38.88
N THR A 45 -27.82 -9.85 -37.76
CA THR A 45 -27.23 -9.66 -36.43
C THR A 45 -26.52 -10.94 -36.04
N GLN A 46 -25.22 -10.96 -36.31
CA GLN A 46 -24.31 -11.98 -35.81
C GLN A 46 -24.28 -11.90 -34.28
N HIS A 47 -24.79 -12.94 -33.61
CA HIS A 47 -25.01 -13.00 -32.15
C HIS A 47 -23.73 -12.73 -31.33
N TRP A 48 -22.55 -12.87 -31.95
CA TRP A 48 -21.24 -12.56 -31.39
C TRP A 48 -21.00 -11.06 -31.08
N ASN A 49 -21.80 -10.14 -31.65
CA ASN A 49 -21.69 -8.70 -31.36
C ASN A 49 -22.06 -8.33 -29.92
N LEU A 50 -22.75 -9.20 -29.17
CA LEU A 50 -23.03 -8.99 -27.75
C LEU A 50 -21.78 -9.20 -26.86
N VAL A 51 -20.95 -10.18 -27.22
CA VAL A 51 -19.77 -10.56 -26.42
C VAL A 51 -18.53 -9.78 -26.84
N LEU A 52 -18.38 -9.49 -28.15
CA LEU A 52 -17.22 -8.81 -28.73
C LEU A 52 -17.60 -7.45 -29.33
N ASN A 53 -18.20 -6.58 -28.53
CA ASN A 53 -18.44 -5.20 -28.94
C ASN A 53 -17.15 -4.37 -28.75
N LEU A 54 -16.27 -4.42 -29.76
CA LEU A 54 -15.00 -3.66 -29.75
C LEU A 54 -15.21 -2.15 -29.55
N ARG A 55 -16.36 -1.62 -29.95
CA ARG A 55 -16.67 -0.20 -29.77
C ARG A 55 -17.01 0.11 -28.31
N ALA A 56 -17.90 -0.66 -27.68
CA ALA A 56 -18.19 -0.51 -26.26
C ALA A 56 -16.92 -0.71 -25.40
N PHE A 57 -16.08 -1.67 -25.78
CA PHE A 57 -14.79 -1.91 -25.11
C PHE A 57 -13.85 -0.71 -25.23
N ALA A 58 -13.68 -0.18 -26.45
CA ALA A 58 -12.86 1.01 -26.68
C ALA A 58 -13.41 2.24 -25.93
N GLY A 59 -14.73 2.41 -25.86
CA GLY A 59 -15.35 3.52 -25.15
C GLY A 59 -15.16 3.48 -23.63
N VAL A 60 -15.31 2.31 -23.03
CA VAL A 60 -15.06 2.13 -21.59
C VAL A 60 -13.58 2.34 -21.25
N LEU A 61 -12.67 1.97 -22.15
CA LEU A 61 -11.23 2.21 -22.01
C LEU A 61 -10.78 3.64 -22.37
N GLY A 62 -11.69 4.50 -22.84
CA GLY A 62 -11.34 5.86 -23.27
C GLY A 62 -10.51 5.92 -24.56
N LEU A 63 -10.50 4.85 -25.36
CA LEU A 63 -9.81 4.79 -26.64
C LEU A 63 -10.63 5.46 -27.75
N PRO A 64 -9.97 6.03 -28.78
CA PRO A 64 -10.67 6.62 -29.91
C PRO A 64 -11.50 5.56 -30.65
N MET A 65 -12.78 5.87 -30.87
CA MET A 65 -13.73 5.00 -31.55
C MET A 65 -14.06 5.54 -32.94
N HIS A 66 -14.13 4.66 -33.94
CA HIS A 66 -14.64 5.03 -35.26
C HIS A 66 -16.17 5.14 -35.22
N LEU A 67 -16.68 6.37 -35.36
CA LEU A 67 -18.11 6.60 -35.56
C LEU A 67 -18.49 6.26 -37.01
N ARG A 68 -19.49 5.39 -37.18
CA ARG A 68 -20.10 5.16 -38.49
C ARG A 68 -20.91 6.40 -38.88
N ARG A 69 -20.34 7.21 -39.76
CA ARG A 69 -20.81 8.56 -40.13
C ARG A 69 -22.15 8.61 -40.90
N TYR A 70 -22.70 7.46 -41.29
CA TYR A 70 -23.93 7.34 -42.06
C TYR A 70 -24.98 6.53 -41.29
N GLY A 71 -25.97 7.22 -40.71
CA GLY A 71 -27.21 6.60 -40.19
C GLY A 71 -27.25 6.26 -38.70
N ALA A 72 -26.42 6.88 -37.84
CA ALA A 72 -26.53 6.73 -36.39
C ALA A 72 -27.82 7.42 -35.89
N SER A 73 -28.67 6.68 -35.17
CA SER A 73 -29.83 7.26 -34.49
C SER A 73 -29.36 8.23 -33.38
N ILE A 74 -30.16 9.26 -33.08
CA ILE A 74 -29.86 10.24 -32.02
C ILE A 74 -29.57 9.52 -30.68
N SER A 75 -30.30 8.45 -30.39
CA SER A 75 -30.09 7.59 -29.22
C SER A 75 -28.71 6.94 -29.19
N LEU A 76 -28.22 6.42 -30.34
CA LEU A 76 -26.88 5.85 -30.44
C LEU A 76 -25.80 6.90 -30.15
N GLN A 77 -25.99 8.13 -30.65
CA GLN A 77 -25.05 9.23 -30.43
C GLN A 77 -24.98 9.65 -28.96
N GLN A 78 -26.12 9.65 -28.25
CA GLN A 78 -26.17 9.91 -26.81
C GLN A 78 -25.43 8.83 -26.00
N ILE A 79 -25.59 7.55 -26.36
CA ILE A 79 -24.85 6.47 -25.69
C ILE A 79 -23.35 6.58 -25.93
N ILE A 80 -22.92 6.92 -27.16
CA ILE A 80 -21.49 7.14 -27.45
C ILE A 80 -20.93 8.27 -26.60
N MET A 81 -21.65 9.40 -26.49
CA MET A 81 -21.25 10.51 -25.64
C MET A 81 -21.10 10.09 -24.17
N LEU A 82 -22.05 9.30 -23.66
CA LEU A 82 -22.00 8.78 -22.30
C LEU A 82 -20.81 7.83 -22.10
N MET A 83 -20.55 6.92 -23.05
CA MET A 83 -19.39 6.04 -23.03
C MET A 83 -18.08 6.85 -22.99
N CYS A 84 -17.97 7.91 -23.79
CA CYS A 84 -16.79 8.79 -23.79
C CYS A 84 -16.58 9.49 -22.44
N ILE A 85 -17.65 10.01 -21.82
CA ILE A 85 -17.56 10.65 -20.50
C ILE A 85 -17.14 9.62 -19.45
N CYS A 86 -17.74 8.43 -19.45
CA CYS A 86 -17.35 7.35 -18.53
C CYS A 86 -15.89 6.92 -18.72
N GLY A 87 -15.46 6.74 -19.98
CA GLY A 87 -14.06 6.42 -20.31
C GLY A 87 -13.08 7.49 -19.86
N LEU A 88 -13.43 8.79 -20.01
CA LEU A 88 -12.62 9.91 -19.53
C LEU A 88 -12.47 9.89 -18.01
N VAL A 89 -13.58 9.72 -17.28
CA VAL A 89 -13.56 9.66 -15.79
C VAL A 89 -12.71 8.48 -15.33
N PHE A 90 -12.91 7.30 -15.94
CA PHE A 90 -12.15 6.09 -15.58
C PHE A 90 -10.65 6.27 -15.84
N THR A 91 -10.28 6.77 -17.01
CA THR A 91 -8.87 7.00 -17.39
C THR A 91 -8.22 8.03 -16.49
N SER A 92 -8.92 9.12 -16.16
CA SER A 92 -8.41 10.16 -15.26
C SER A 92 -8.17 9.62 -13.84
N PHE A 93 -9.13 8.84 -13.32
CA PHE A 93 -9.01 8.23 -12.01
C PHE A 93 -7.90 7.18 -11.95
N PHE A 94 -7.79 6.33 -12.97
CA PHE A 94 -6.72 5.34 -13.08
C PHE A 94 -5.34 6.02 -13.14
N ASN A 95 -5.19 7.06 -13.96
CA ASN A 95 -3.95 7.83 -14.06
C ASN A 95 -3.61 8.54 -12.74
N ALA A 96 -4.59 9.11 -12.04
CA ALA A 96 -4.38 9.73 -10.74
C ALA A 96 -3.88 8.70 -9.71
N ASN A 97 -4.52 7.54 -9.63
CA ASN A 97 -4.10 6.47 -8.71
C ASN A 97 -2.75 5.86 -9.06
N LEU A 98 -2.47 5.67 -10.36
CA LEU A 98 -1.17 5.19 -10.80
C LEU A 98 -0.08 6.21 -10.46
N SER A 99 -0.36 7.49 -10.70
CA SER A 99 0.55 8.59 -10.36
C SER A 99 0.81 8.65 -8.85
N THR A 100 -0.21 8.53 -8.00
CA THR A 100 -0.03 8.50 -6.54
C THR A 100 0.77 7.28 -6.09
N LEU A 101 0.55 6.11 -6.69
CA LEU A 101 1.34 4.91 -6.39
C LEU A 101 2.81 5.04 -6.81
N LEU A 102 3.09 5.70 -7.93
CA LEU A 102 4.45 5.95 -8.42
C LEU A 102 5.15 7.08 -7.64
N THR A 103 4.41 8.08 -7.16
CA THR A 103 4.96 9.23 -6.42
C THR A 103 5.00 9.03 -4.91
N LYS A 104 4.21 8.12 -4.35
CA LYS A 104 4.28 7.78 -2.93
C LYS A 104 4.04 6.29 -2.78
N HIS A 105 5.12 5.56 -2.52
CA HIS A 105 4.97 4.17 -2.10
C HIS A 105 4.05 4.13 -0.87
N PRO A 106 3.06 3.21 -0.84
CA PRO A 106 2.21 3.06 0.32
C PRO A 106 3.10 2.74 1.51
N GLN A 107 3.25 3.72 2.41
CA GLN A 107 3.89 3.48 3.68
C GLN A 107 3.07 2.40 4.38
N ASN A 108 3.75 1.39 4.94
CA ASN A 108 3.08 0.42 5.81
C ASN A 108 2.30 1.21 6.86
N ALA A 109 1.11 0.73 7.23
CA ALA A 109 0.35 1.43 8.26
C ALA A 109 1.25 1.52 9.50
N ASP A 110 1.46 2.73 9.99
CA ASP A 110 2.24 2.95 11.20
C ASP A 110 1.53 2.24 12.35
N ILE A 111 2.29 1.57 13.22
CA ILE A 111 1.73 0.91 14.41
C ILE A 111 1.34 2.02 15.38
N THR A 112 0.04 2.24 15.56
CA THR A 112 -0.51 3.30 16.42
C THR A 112 -0.93 2.75 17.78
N ASN A 113 -1.44 1.52 17.82
CA ASN A 113 -2.05 0.92 19.00
C ASN A 113 -1.42 -0.42 19.42
N PHE A 114 -1.63 -0.83 20.67
CA PHE A 114 -1.08 -2.10 21.18
C PHE A 114 -1.67 -3.33 20.46
N ASP A 115 -2.92 -3.24 20.00
CA ASP A 115 -3.54 -4.31 19.21
C ASP A 115 -2.83 -4.47 17.85
N GLU A 116 -2.56 -3.37 17.16
CA GLU A 116 -1.79 -3.38 15.91
C GLU A 116 -0.35 -3.87 16.13
N LEU A 117 0.26 -3.51 17.27
CA LEU A 117 1.59 -4.01 17.64
C LEU A 117 1.57 -5.53 17.82
N ARG A 118 0.53 -6.07 18.45
CA ARG A 118 0.34 -7.51 18.62
C ARG A 118 0.14 -8.20 17.27
N ASP A 119 -0.69 -7.65 16.41
CA ASP A 119 -1.00 -8.21 15.09
C ASP A 119 0.17 -8.12 14.12
N SER A 120 1.08 -7.15 14.33
CA SER A 120 2.29 -6.99 13.51
C SER A 120 3.30 -8.12 13.72
N GLY A 121 3.24 -8.84 14.85
CA GLY A 121 4.24 -9.85 15.20
C GLY A 121 5.63 -9.28 15.52
N LEU A 122 5.76 -7.96 15.65
CA LEU A 122 7.05 -7.30 15.93
C LEU A 122 7.50 -7.60 17.36
N ASP A 123 8.76 -8.01 17.49
CA ASP A 123 9.38 -8.23 18.80
C ASP A 123 9.64 -6.89 19.50
N VAL A 124 9.22 -6.79 20.76
CA VAL A 124 9.40 -5.59 21.58
C VAL A 124 10.49 -5.86 22.62
N ILE A 125 11.59 -5.12 22.55
CA ILE A 125 12.75 -5.28 23.43
C ILE A 125 12.58 -4.42 24.68
N PHE A 126 12.80 -5.05 25.84
CA PHE A 126 12.81 -4.45 27.16
C PHE A 126 14.14 -4.72 27.87
N ASP A 127 14.55 -3.81 28.74
CA ASP A 127 15.66 -4.03 29.66
C ASP A 127 15.26 -5.01 30.78
N ASN A 128 16.17 -5.90 31.18
CA ASN A 128 15.99 -6.80 32.32
C ASN A 128 15.67 -6.05 33.63
N ILE A 129 16.16 -4.82 33.80
CA ILE A 129 15.81 -4.00 34.98
C ILE A 129 14.30 -3.71 35.01
N PHE A 130 13.68 -3.53 33.84
CA PHE A 130 12.24 -3.30 33.73
C PHE A 130 11.43 -4.53 34.16
N LEU A 131 11.94 -5.74 33.91
CA LEU A 131 11.31 -6.98 34.37
C LEU A 131 11.18 -7.03 35.90
N LEU A 132 12.19 -6.53 36.64
CA LEU A 132 12.14 -6.45 38.10
C LEU A 132 11.04 -5.49 38.56
N THR A 133 10.90 -4.35 37.88
CA THR A 133 9.84 -3.37 38.14
C THR A 133 8.46 -3.96 37.87
N ILE A 134 8.28 -4.68 36.76
CA ILE A 134 7.02 -5.37 36.46
C ILE A 134 6.72 -6.38 37.55
N LYS A 135 7.65 -7.30 37.87
CA LYS A 135 7.41 -8.33 38.89
C LYS A 135 7.08 -7.76 40.27
N LYS A 136 7.65 -6.62 40.63
CA LYS A 136 7.46 -5.98 41.94
C LYS A 136 6.16 -5.18 42.05
N ASN A 137 5.82 -4.42 41.00
CA ASN A 137 4.76 -3.42 41.07
C ASN A 137 3.52 -3.79 40.24
N TYR A 138 3.62 -4.76 39.34
CA TYR A 138 2.57 -5.11 38.38
C TYR A 138 2.42 -6.64 38.23
N ASN A 139 1.30 -7.08 37.66
CA ASN A 139 1.10 -8.49 37.37
C ASN A 139 1.75 -8.86 36.02
N LEU A 140 2.76 -9.74 36.06
CA LEU A 140 3.45 -10.24 34.85
C LEU A 140 2.49 -10.86 33.82
N SER A 141 1.42 -11.51 34.28
CA SER A 141 0.42 -12.13 33.40
C SER A 141 -0.41 -11.09 32.65
N ALA A 142 -0.74 -9.97 33.28
CA ALA A 142 -1.44 -8.86 32.63
C ALA A 142 -0.54 -8.17 31.60
N PHE A 143 0.75 -7.97 31.95
CA PHE A 143 1.73 -7.40 31.03
C PHE A 143 1.90 -8.23 29.75
N LYS A 144 2.01 -9.56 29.87
CA LYS A 144 2.12 -10.46 28.71
C LYS A 144 0.88 -10.45 27.80
N LYS A 145 -0.30 -10.10 28.32
CA LYS A 145 -1.52 -9.93 27.50
C LYS A 145 -1.46 -8.66 26.64
N ILE A 146 -0.85 -7.59 27.16
CA ILE A 146 -0.69 -6.32 26.46
C ILE A 146 0.42 -6.42 25.42
N VAL A 147 1.57 -7.00 25.79
CA VAL A 147 2.73 -7.16 24.90
C VAL A 147 3.19 -8.62 24.91
N PRO A 148 2.60 -9.49 24.07
CA PRO A 148 2.95 -10.91 24.06
C PRO A 148 4.35 -11.19 23.52
N ASN A 149 4.83 -10.37 22.56
CA ASN A 149 6.15 -10.52 21.92
C ASN A 149 7.26 -9.78 22.68
N ALA A 150 7.13 -9.64 24.00
CA ALA A 150 8.11 -8.95 24.83
C ALA A 150 9.36 -9.81 25.05
N LYS A 151 10.53 -9.27 24.67
CA LYS A 151 11.85 -9.87 24.89
C LYS A 151 12.65 -9.04 25.89
N PHE A 152 13.07 -9.67 26.98
CA PHE A 152 13.89 -9.03 28.00
C PHE A 152 15.37 -9.34 27.72
N VAL A 153 16.19 -8.31 27.59
CA VAL A 153 17.62 -8.44 27.29
C VAL A 153 18.46 -7.69 28.33
N PRO A 154 19.75 -8.05 28.51
CA PRO A 154 20.64 -7.32 29.39
C PRO A 154 20.77 -5.84 28.99
N THR A 155 20.90 -4.94 29.96
CA THR A 155 20.94 -3.48 29.76
C THR A 155 21.94 -3.05 28.69
N LYS A 156 23.14 -3.64 28.66
CA LYS A 156 24.17 -3.33 27.65
C LYS A 156 23.68 -3.63 26.23
N GLN A 157 23.01 -4.76 26.03
CA GLN A 157 22.48 -5.16 24.72
C GLN A 157 21.27 -4.31 24.34
N TYR A 158 20.39 -4.03 25.30
CA TYR A 158 19.25 -3.12 25.12
C TYR A 158 19.73 -1.72 24.65
N LEU A 159 20.70 -1.13 25.35
CA LEU A 159 21.27 0.17 25.00
C LEU A 159 21.95 0.13 23.62
N TYR A 160 22.71 -0.93 23.33
CA TYR A 160 23.36 -1.09 22.02
C TYR A 160 22.33 -1.05 20.88
N GLN A 161 21.22 -1.80 21.00
CA GLN A 161 20.18 -1.85 19.97
C GLN A 161 19.51 -0.49 19.75
N ILE A 162 19.15 0.21 20.83
CA ILE A 162 18.51 1.53 20.75
C ILE A 162 19.45 2.59 20.21
N LEU A 163 20.68 2.67 20.72
CA LEU A 163 21.67 3.67 20.30
C LEU A 163 22.15 3.43 18.86
N SER A 164 22.08 2.20 18.36
CA SER A 164 22.29 1.86 16.95
C SER A 164 21.10 2.19 16.04
N LEU A 165 19.97 2.66 16.60
CA LEU A 165 18.74 2.98 15.87
C LEU A 165 18.21 1.81 15.02
N ASN A 166 18.32 0.58 15.52
CA ASN A 166 17.93 -0.60 14.77
C ASN A 166 16.40 -0.73 14.64
N CYS A 167 15.87 -0.59 13.42
CA CYS A 167 14.43 -0.65 13.12
C CYS A 167 13.84 -2.08 13.07
N SER A 168 14.63 -3.13 13.31
CA SER A 168 14.14 -4.52 13.25
C SER A 168 13.26 -4.90 14.44
N PHE A 169 13.27 -4.08 15.50
CA PHE A 169 12.58 -4.32 16.75
C PHE A 169 11.85 -3.06 17.21
N ALA A 170 10.81 -3.23 18.01
CA ALA A 170 10.23 -2.15 18.80
C ALA A 170 10.95 -2.05 20.15
N TYR A 171 10.97 -0.87 20.75
CA TYR A 171 11.64 -0.63 22.03
C TYR A 171 10.70 0.06 23.01
N HIS A 172 10.71 -0.41 24.24
CA HIS A 172 10.19 0.39 25.35
C HIS A 172 11.28 1.35 25.82
N VAL A 173 11.01 2.66 25.77
CA VAL A 173 11.94 3.71 26.22
C VAL A 173 11.25 4.68 27.16
N TYR A 174 12.00 5.24 28.10
CA TYR A 174 11.52 6.34 28.92
C TYR A 174 11.40 7.63 28.09
N THR A 175 10.43 8.48 28.42
CA THR A 175 10.18 9.74 27.70
C THR A 175 11.41 10.63 27.61
N HIS A 176 12.22 10.72 28.67
CA HIS A 176 13.42 11.54 28.64
C HIS A 176 14.48 11.04 27.65
N ILE A 177 14.70 9.71 27.59
CA ILE A 177 15.60 9.08 26.62
C ILE A 177 15.05 9.29 25.20
N TRP A 178 13.74 9.11 25.02
CA TRP A 178 13.10 9.33 23.73
C TRP A 178 13.32 10.77 23.22
N ASN A 179 13.18 11.78 24.08
CA ASN A 179 13.38 13.18 23.69
C ASN A 179 14.81 13.43 23.18
N VAL A 180 15.82 12.80 23.80
CA VAL A 180 17.21 12.89 23.33
C VAL A 180 17.35 12.21 21.96
N LEU A 181 16.79 11.02 21.77
CA LEU A 181 16.85 10.28 20.51
C LEU A 181 16.14 11.02 19.37
N ASP A 182 14.94 11.55 19.63
CA ASP A 182 14.15 12.30 18.65
C ASP A 182 14.86 13.60 18.23
N ASN A 183 15.41 14.36 19.18
CA ASN A 183 16.21 15.55 18.88
C ASN A 183 17.47 15.20 18.06
N TYR A 184 18.12 14.07 18.38
CA TYR A 184 19.28 13.60 17.62
C TYR A 184 18.89 13.22 16.18
N GLN A 185 17.83 12.43 16.00
CA GLN A 185 17.32 12.03 14.69
C GLN A 185 16.92 13.24 13.83
N ARG A 186 16.21 14.22 14.42
CA ARG A 186 15.78 15.44 13.73
C ARG A 186 16.95 16.34 13.34
N SER A 187 17.95 16.49 14.21
CA SER A 187 19.13 17.31 13.89
C SER A 187 19.98 16.75 12.76
N HIS A 188 19.89 15.44 12.49
CA HIS A 188 20.59 14.76 11.39
C HIS A 188 19.67 14.47 10.19
N ASN A 189 18.42 14.92 10.21
CA ASN A 189 17.39 14.62 9.19
C ASN A 189 17.16 13.11 8.94
N GLU A 190 17.49 12.24 9.90
CA GLU A 190 17.34 10.78 9.78
C GLU A 190 16.36 10.24 10.82
N ILE A 191 15.06 10.26 10.51
CA ILE A 191 14.04 9.65 11.37
C ILE A 191 14.05 8.13 11.15
N ARG A 192 14.45 7.36 12.16
CA ARG A 192 14.55 5.89 12.10
C ARG A 192 13.53 5.22 13.01
N LEU A 193 13.48 5.67 14.26
CA LEU A 193 12.50 5.23 15.24
C LEU A 193 11.38 6.27 15.34
N CYS A 194 10.17 5.81 15.61
CA CYS A 194 8.98 6.65 15.81
C CYS A 194 8.30 6.24 17.12
N ARG A 195 7.66 7.20 17.78
CA ARG A 195 6.82 6.96 18.95
C ARG A 195 5.36 7.28 18.58
N PRO A 196 4.45 6.30 18.60
CA PRO A 196 3.03 6.56 18.41
C PRO A 196 2.45 7.31 19.62
N GLU A 197 1.52 8.22 19.36
CA GLU A 197 0.79 8.93 20.41
C GLU A 197 -0.13 7.96 21.16
N GLY A 198 -0.21 8.09 22.50
CA GLY A 198 -1.07 7.23 23.33
C GLY A 198 -0.51 5.85 23.69
N MET A 199 0.59 5.39 23.09
CA MET A 199 1.20 4.10 23.42
C MET A 199 2.17 4.20 24.61
N SER A 200 1.64 4.40 25.82
CA SER A 200 2.42 4.40 27.07
C SER A 200 2.06 3.22 27.96
N LEU A 201 3.04 2.37 28.27
CA LEU A 201 2.85 1.24 29.19
C LEU A 201 2.69 1.69 30.65
N ILE A 202 3.49 2.67 31.06
CA ILE A 202 3.44 3.26 32.40
C ILE A 202 3.42 4.77 32.24
N THR A 203 2.36 5.41 32.73
CA THR A 203 2.25 6.85 32.82
C THR A 203 2.73 7.32 34.21
N ASN A 204 3.30 8.52 34.28
CA ASN A 204 3.70 9.18 35.53
C ASN A 204 4.74 8.42 36.38
N ALA A 205 5.62 7.63 35.75
CA ALA A 205 6.76 7.04 36.44
C ALA A 205 7.74 8.12 36.90
N VAL A 206 7.93 8.24 38.21
CA VAL A 206 8.82 9.24 38.81
C VAL A 206 10.20 8.63 39.05
N ILE A 207 11.25 9.30 38.58
CA ILE A 207 12.63 8.98 38.94
C ILE A 207 12.83 9.40 40.39
N ARG A 208 13.16 8.44 41.26
CA ARG A 208 13.41 8.69 42.67
C ARG A 208 14.88 8.48 42.97
N THR A 209 15.54 9.50 43.50
CA THR A 209 16.88 9.35 44.07
C THR A 209 16.77 8.72 45.44
N VAL A 210 17.53 7.66 45.67
CA VAL A 210 17.56 6.97 46.97
C VAL A 210 18.75 7.49 47.77
N LEU A 211 18.46 8.09 48.92
CA LEU A 211 19.48 8.49 49.90
C LEU A 211 19.52 7.49 51.05
N LYS A 212 20.70 7.36 51.69
CA LYS A 212 20.83 6.56 52.91
C LYS A 212 19.87 7.10 53.98
N ARG A 213 19.25 6.19 54.74
CA ARG A 213 18.37 6.55 55.85
C ARG A 213 19.13 7.44 56.84
N ASN A 214 18.49 8.54 57.24
CA ASN A 214 19.04 9.57 58.15
C ASN A 214 20.30 10.28 57.63
N SER A 215 20.45 10.41 56.31
CA SER A 215 21.51 11.24 55.74
C SER A 215 21.36 12.70 56.18
N ILE A 216 22.44 13.30 56.68
CA ILE A 216 22.51 14.74 57.01
C ILE A 216 22.26 15.64 55.80
N TYR A 217 22.47 15.13 54.59
CA TYR A 217 22.29 15.87 53.34
C TYR A 217 20.87 15.82 52.78
N LYS A 218 19.93 15.15 53.46
CA LYS A 218 18.59 14.92 52.90
C LYS A 218 17.88 16.21 52.52
N GLU A 219 17.87 17.18 53.44
CA GLU A 219 17.17 18.45 53.26
C GLU A 219 17.89 19.32 52.23
N THR A 220 19.21 19.51 52.38
CA THR A 220 20.03 20.29 51.43
C THR A 220 19.98 19.73 50.01
N PHE A 221 19.98 18.40 49.86
CA PHE A 221 19.88 17.75 48.55
C PHE A 221 18.50 17.91 47.94
N ARG A 222 17.44 17.86 48.75
CA ARG A 222 16.07 18.10 48.28
C ARG A 222 15.91 19.53 47.76
N ASP A 223 16.42 20.51 48.50
CA ASP A 223 16.35 21.92 48.10
C ASP A 223 17.15 22.15 46.83
N PHE A 224 18.37 21.62 46.74
CA PHE A 224 19.18 21.65 45.52
C PHE A 224 18.45 21.04 44.31
N MET A 225 17.79 19.89 44.48
CA MET A 225 17.04 19.24 43.40
C MET A 225 15.84 20.09 42.95
N HIS A 226 15.10 20.68 43.89
CA HIS A 226 13.98 21.55 43.58
C HIS A 226 14.44 22.82 42.86
N ASP A 227 15.50 23.46 43.33
CA ASP A 227 16.05 24.67 42.71
C ASP A 227 16.59 24.35 41.32
N SER A 228 17.33 23.26 41.16
CA SER A 228 17.85 22.81 39.85
C SER A 228 16.74 22.52 38.85
N GLN A 229 15.58 22.01 39.30
CA GLN A 229 14.40 21.83 38.46
C GLN A 229 13.72 23.16 38.14
N ARG A 230 13.57 24.05 39.13
CA ARG A 230 12.96 25.38 38.96
C ARG A 230 13.72 26.25 37.96
N PHE A 231 15.05 26.24 38.03
CA PHE A 231 15.91 26.96 37.08
C PHE A 231 16.03 26.23 35.72
N GLY A 232 15.47 25.03 35.57
CA GLY A 232 15.50 24.28 34.32
C GLY A 232 16.85 23.64 33.98
N TYR A 233 17.82 23.64 34.91
CA TYR A 233 19.14 23.06 34.68
C TYR A 233 19.06 21.59 34.29
N PHE A 234 18.18 20.82 34.94
CA PHE A 234 18.04 19.39 34.62
C PHE A 234 17.65 19.16 33.16
N LYS A 235 16.67 19.93 32.65
CA LYS A 235 16.19 19.82 31.26
C LYS A 235 17.27 20.24 30.26
N HIS A 236 18.01 21.31 30.57
CA HIS A 236 19.09 21.80 29.72
C HIS A 236 20.21 20.76 29.59
N TRP A 237 20.73 20.28 30.72
CA TRP A 237 21.79 19.28 30.75
C TRP A 237 21.38 17.94 30.15
N GLU A 238 20.14 17.50 30.37
CA GLU A 238 19.61 16.26 29.79
C GLU A 238 19.68 16.27 28.26
N VAL A 239 19.25 17.38 27.64
CA VAL A 239 19.29 17.52 26.18
C VAL A 239 20.73 17.66 25.69
N GLU A 240 21.53 18.55 26.28
CA GLU A 240 22.88 18.83 25.81
C GLU A 240 23.81 17.61 26.00
N ALA A 241 23.84 17.02 27.19
CA ALA A 241 24.65 15.84 27.47
C ALA A 241 24.16 14.64 26.65
N GLY A 242 22.85 14.47 26.51
CA GLY A 242 22.27 13.41 25.69
C GLY A 242 22.66 13.51 24.22
N LEU A 243 22.58 14.71 23.62
CA LEU A 243 22.99 14.94 22.24
C LEU A 243 24.49 14.69 22.03
N LYS A 244 25.34 15.16 22.97
CA LYS A 244 26.79 14.94 22.93
C LYS A 244 27.16 13.46 23.10
N MET A 245 26.44 12.74 23.96
CA MET A 245 26.58 11.29 24.10
C MET A 245 26.20 10.59 22.80
N MET A 246 25.05 10.93 22.21
CA MET A 246 24.57 10.32 20.97
C MET A 246 25.55 10.53 19.82
N SER A 247 26.05 11.75 19.60
CA SER A 247 27.00 12.03 18.51
C SER A 247 28.31 11.23 18.66
N THR A 248 28.78 11.05 19.90
CA THR A 248 30.03 10.32 20.19
C THR A 248 29.85 8.80 20.09
N VAL A 249 28.72 8.27 20.55
CA VAL A 249 28.48 6.83 20.61
C VAL A 249 27.96 6.30 19.27
N HIS A 250 26.99 6.99 18.66
CA HIS A 250 26.37 6.54 17.41
C HIS A 250 27.40 6.47 16.26
N SER A 251 28.34 7.41 16.20
CA SER A 251 29.43 7.40 15.21
C SER A 251 30.38 6.20 15.35
N ARG A 252 30.45 5.57 16.53
CA ARG A 252 31.29 4.39 16.80
C ARG A 252 30.54 3.07 16.63
N LEU A 253 29.21 3.12 16.54
CA LEU A 253 28.39 1.92 16.36
C LEU A 253 28.32 1.56 14.88
N PRO A 254 28.18 0.27 14.54
CA PRO A 254 27.89 -0.15 13.18
C PRO A 254 26.62 0.57 12.72
N LYS A 255 26.70 1.24 11.57
CA LYS A 255 25.53 1.88 10.99
C LYS A 255 24.44 0.81 10.80
N PRO A 256 23.21 1.04 11.28
CA PRO A 256 22.13 0.10 11.05
C PRO A 256 21.98 -0.10 9.54
N LEU A 257 21.54 -1.31 9.15
CA LEU A 257 21.17 -1.58 7.76
C LEU A 257 20.26 -0.44 7.27
N PRO A 258 20.47 0.07 6.05
CA PRO A 258 19.66 1.15 5.54
C PRO A 258 18.19 0.77 5.69
N ARG A 259 17.45 1.57 6.46
CA ARG A 259 15.99 1.42 6.60
C ARG A 259 15.47 1.28 5.18
N ARG A 260 14.75 0.18 4.89
CA ARG A 260 13.95 0.05 3.66
C ARG A 260 12.75 1.02 3.67
N THR A 261 12.89 2.17 4.30
CA THR A 261 12.01 3.30 4.03
C THR A 261 12.78 4.17 3.07
N PRO A 262 12.29 4.33 1.83
CA PRO A 262 12.82 5.35 0.98
C PRO A 262 12.53 6.67 1.70
N GLU A 263 13.56 7.36 2.19
CA GLU A 263 13.62 8.77 1.85
C GLU A 263 13.34 8.81 0.35
N PHE A 264 12.35 9.59 -0.06
CA PHE A 264 11.90 9.66 -1.43
C PHE A 264 13.04 10.20 -2.30
N LYS A 265 14.02 9.34 -2.59
CA LYS A 265 14.91 9.48 -3.72
C LYS A 265 14.04 9.09 -4.90
N PRO A 266 13.68 10.03 -5.79
CA PRO A 266 12.97 9.69 -7.01
C PRO A 266 13.85 8.69 -7.76
N SER A 267 13.54 7.41 -7.59
CA SER A 267 14.22 6.35 -8.29
C SER A 267 13.53 6.26 -9.64
N PRO A 268 14.28 6.33 -10.75
CA PRO A 268 13.68 6.18 -12.07
C PRO A 268 12.98 4.82 -12.15
N LEU A 269 11.83 4.76 -12.83
CA LEU A 269 11.09 3.52 -13.04
C LEU A 269 12.03 2.47 -13.66
N ASN A 270 12.05 1.27 -13.08
CA ASN A 270 12.90 0.20 -13.56
C ASN A 270 12.10 -0.78 -14.43
N PHE A 271 12.76 -1.43 -15.39
CA PHE A 271 12.15 -2.50 -16.20
C PHE A 271 11.59 -3.64 -15.35
N GLN A 272 12.14 -3.84 -14.16
CA GLN A 272 11.68 -4.86 -13.22
C GLN A 272 10.25 -4.60 -12.73
N ASP A 273 9.85 -3.33 -12.60
CA ASP A 273 8.49 -2.94 -12.17
C ASP A 273 7.45 -3.29 -13.25
N PHE A 274 7.85 -3.25 -14.53
CA PHE A 274 7.02 -3.63 -15.67
C PHE A 274 6.97 -5.14 -15.95
N LYS A 275 7.73 -5.97 -15.22
CA LYS A 275 7.83 -7.42 -15.51
C LYS A 275 6.47 -8.12 -15.52
N TRP A 276 5.56 -7.73 -14.62
CA TRP A 276 4.21 -8.29 -14.59
C TRP A 276 3.37 -7.83 -15.78
N LEU A 277 3.48 -6.55 -16.16
CA LEU A 277 2.80 -6.00 -17.34
C LEU A 277 3.25 -6.69 -18.62
N TRP A 278 4.55 -6.92 -18.79
CA TRP A 278 5.09 -7.68 -19.94
C TRP A 278 4.61 -9.12 -19.98
N LYS A 279 4.49 -9.79 -18.82
CA LYS A 279 3.90 -11.13 -18.75
C LYS A 279 2.44 -11.13 -19.17
N LEU A 280 1.65 -10.18 -18.66
CA LEU A 280 0.23 -10.04 -19.01
C LEU A 280 0.07 -9.80 -20.52
N LEU A 281 0.85 -8.87 -21.07
CA LEU A 281 0.89 -8.56 -22.49
C LEU A 281 1.22 -9.82 -23.33
N GLY A 282 2.22 -10.58 -22.91
CA GLY A 282 2.59 -11.85 -23.57
C GLY A 282 1.45 -12.87 -23.57
N VAL A 283 0.74 -13.02 -22.44
CA VAL A 283 -0.45 -13.89 -22.35
C VAL A 283 -1.56 -13.41 -23.28
N CYS A 284 -1.85 -12.11 -23.31
CA CYS A 284 -2.87 -11.55 -24.21
C CYS A 284 -2.54 -11.79 -25.68
N TYR A 285 -1.29 -11.59 -26.10
CA TYR A 285 -0.86 -11.88 -27.48
C TYR A 285 -0.93 -13.37 -27.81
N MET A 286 -0.58 -14.25 -26.88
CA MET A 286 -0.69 -15.69 -27.07
C MET A 286 -2.15 -16.11 -27.30
N VAL A 287 -3.08 -15.60 -26.49
CA VAL A 287 -4.51 -15.87 -26.66
C VAL A 287 -5.02 -15.32 -27.99
N ALA A 288 -4.66 -14.10 -28.35
CA ALA A 288 -5.04 -13.51 -29.64
C ALA A 288 -4.50 -14.34 -30.83
N GLY A 289 -3.27 -14.83 -30.75
CA GLY A 289 -2.68 -15.73 -31.74
C GLY A 289 -3.42 -17.05 -31.87
N LEU A 290 -3.83 -17.65 -30.75
CA LEU A 290 -4.62 -18.89 -30.75
C LEU A 290 -5.99 -18.70 -31.41
N VAL A 291 -6.68 -17.59 -31.11
CA VAL A 291 -7.96 -17.25 -31.75
C VAL A 291 -7.78 -17.06 -33.26
N PHE A 292 -6.73 -16.36 -33.68
CA PHE A 292 -6.43 -16.16 -35.10
C PHE A 292 -6.17 -17.48 -35.84
N ILE A 293 -5.42 -18.41 -35.22
CA ILE A 293 -5.19 -19.75 -35.80
C ILE A 293 -6.51 -20.53 -35.89
N ALA A 294 -7.35 -20.48 -34.86
CA ALA A 294 -8.64 -21.13 -34.88
C ALA A 294 -9.55 -20.59 -36.00
N GLU A 295 -9.59 -19.27 -36.19
CA GLU A 295 -10.32 -18.63 -37.29
C GLU A 295 -9.81 -19.09 -38.66
N LEU A 296 -8.49 -19.18 -38.85
CA LEU A 296 -7.88 -19.71 -40.07
C LEU A 296 -8.28 -21.18 -40.32
N CYS A 297 -8.28 -22.02 -39.29
CA CYS A 297 -8.70 -23.42 -39.40
C CYS A 297 -10.17 -23.52 -39.80
N VAL A 298 -11.06 -22.75 -39.15
CA VAL A 298 -12.49 -22.73 -39.48
C VAL A 298 -12.71 -22.24 -40.91
N ALA A 299 -12.04 -21.16 -41.32
CA ALA A 299 -12.14 -20.62 -42.68
C ALA A 299 -11.65 -21.63 -43.73
N TYR A 300 -10.58 -22.37 -43.44
CA TYR A 300 -10.07 -23.44 -44.31
C TYR A 300 -11.07 -24.60 -44.42
N TRP A 301 -11.67 -25.02 -43.30
CA TRP A 301 -12.67 -26.09 -43.29
C TRP A 301 -13.94 -25.69 -44.05
N GLN A 302 -14.44 -24.47 -43.86
CA GLN A 302 -15.59 -23.95 -44.59
C GLN A 302 -15.33 -23.86 -46.10
N LYS A 303 -14.14 -23.41 -46.53
CA LYS A 303 -13.75 -23.43 -47.95
C LYS A 303 -13.70 -24.85 -48.53
N LYS A 304 -13.21 -25.83 -47.77
CA LYS A 304 -13.17 -27.24 -48.19
C LYS A 304 -14.57 -27.84 -48.33
N GLN A 305 -15.49 -27.47 -47.44
CA GLN A 305 -16.89 -27.91 -47.46
C GLN A 305 -17.65 -27.30 -48.64
N ALA A 306 -17.53 -25.98 -48.85
CA ALA A 306 -18.11 -25.31 -50.02
C ALA A 306 -17.58 -25.86 -51.35
N ARG A 307 -16.30 -26.26 -51.41
CA ARG A 307 -15.72 -26.88 -52.61
C ARG A 307 -16.25 -28.30 -52.86
N LYS A 308 -16.60 -29.05 -51.81
CA LYS A 308 -17.26 -30.36 -51.95
C LYS A 308 -18.71 -30.23 -52.43
N ASP A 309 -19.45 -29.24 -51.93
CA ASP A 309 -20.85 -29.02 -52.32
C ASP A 309 -21.01 -28.58 -53.79
N VAL A 310 -20.02 -27.85 -54.33
CA VAL A 310 -19.97 -27.48 -55.77
C VAL A 310 -19.71 -28.71 -56.65
N ILE A 311 -18.78 -29.59 -56.26
CA ILE A 311 -18.49 -30.82 -57.02
C ILE A 311 -19.69 -31.78 -57.01
N ILE A 312 -20.42 -31.88 -55.90
CA ILE A 312 -21.63 -32.71 -55.83
C ILE A 312 -22.75 -32.16 -56.72
N ARG A 313 -22.86 -30.84 -56.88
CA ARG A 313 -23.83 -30.23 -57.82
C ARG A 313 -23.48 -30.44 -59.30
N GLU A 314 -22.21 -30.48 -59.66
CA GLU A 314 -21.80 -30.74 -61.05
C GLU A 314 -21.92 -32.22 -61.46
N VAL A 315 -21.92 -33.15 -60.49
CA VAL A 315 -22.06 -34.60 -60.74
C VAL A 315 -23.54 -35.04 -60.81
N VAL A 316 -24.48 -34.19 -60.41
CA VAL A 316 -25.94 -34.49 -60.35
C VAL A 316 -26.74 -33.77 -61.46
N ILE A 317 -26.07 -33.15 -62.44
CA ILE A 317 -26.70 -32.54 -63.63
C ILE A 317 -26.44 -33.40 -64.86
#